data_AF-A0AAU9XY99-F1
#
_entry.id   AF-A0AAU9XY99-F1
#
_cell.length_a   1.000
_cell.length_b   1.000
_cell.length_c   1.000
_cell.angle_alpha   90.00
_cell.angle_beta   90.00
_cell.angle_gamma   90.00
#
_symmetry.space_group_name_H-M   'P 1'
#
loop_
_entity.id
_entity.type
_entity.pdbx_description
1 polymer ?
#
loop_
_entity_poly.entity_id
_entity_poly.type
_entity_poly.pdbx_seq_one_letter_code
_entity_poly.pdbx_strand_id
1 'polypeptide(L)'
;MHKNYPNAISKDEEKNLTEVALCKSADAVLAVGQKLADALSTQLCSCKSEDDILQLTPGTFHEFSDVKQTLKERNKFKVLTFGRGDPEDFSLKGYNISARALAELKDRSYHLIFVGAPDGKQDEVAKNLLKSGIDKDQLTVRKLVRSKERLKELFCEVDLYIMPSRTEGFGLTALEALSAGLPILISENSGFGEALCTVPSGKSFVVESEDPQEWAKAIAGVRQKERSNQLQDIQLLRSLYEEKFSWEKQCDSLVEKMWDIVHDENVLNILQKVFQGATRLSQLNRVFTLKSTKCQRFITRRRSEILTPSVQTRQQPRETSLRNPGVKGATETSVDSNEWNILHFAAQGSDPDTIDLIHTHLLNIESKTGGGWTPLMVAAVNSKLHALQWFLEKGAIVTCEDIRGWNSLHMAALGGDTDITDLIHTHLPNTESKTGEGCTALMAAALCGKLHAVKWFLEKGATVTS
;
A
#
# COMPACT_ATOMS: atom_id res chain seq x y z
N MET A 1 -8.50 -14.92 27.85
CA MET A 1 -9.05 -16.09 27.12
C MET A 1 -10.56 -16.12 27.31
N HIS A 2 -11.36 -16.05 26.23
CA HIS A 2 -12.83 -16.12 26.28
C HIS A 2 -13.39 -17.42 25.66
N LYS A 3 -12.58 -18.49 25.65
CA LYS A 3 -12.96 -19.79 25.11
C LYS A 3 -13.64 -20.61 26.20
N ASN A 4 -14.82 -21.14 25.88
CA ASN A 4 -15.74 -21.72 26.88
C ASN A 4 -15.74 -23.27 26.90
N TYR A 5 -14.66 -23.94 26.48
CA TYR A 5 -14.53 -25.41 26.53
C TYR A 5 -13.68 -25.89 27.72
N PRO A 6 -13.84 -27.15 28.16
CA PRO A 6 -13.06 -27.71 29.28
C PRO A 6 -11.55 -27.63 29.02
N ASN A 7 -10.79 -27.22 30.02
CA ASN A 7 -9.33 -27.05 29.95
C ASN A 7 -8.86 -26.03 28.90
N ALA A 8 -9.70 -25.07 28.50
CA ALA A 8 -9.31 -24.02 27.56
C ALA A 8 -8.10 -23.23 28.06
N ILE A 9 -8.07 -22.90 29.35
CA ILE A 9 -6.97 -22.14 29.97
C ILE A 9 -5.65 -22.89 29.85
N SER A 10 -5.59 -24.15 30.27
CA SER A 10 -4.35 -24.92 30.24
C SER A 10 -3.90 -25.29 28.82
N LYS A 11 -4.83 -25.56 27.91
CA LYS A 11 -4.51 -25.82 26.49
C LYS A 11 -3.96 -24.59 25.78
N ASP A 12 -4.58 -23.43 26.00
CA ASP A 12 -4.10 -22.19 25.41
C ASP A 12 -2.75 -21.77 26.05
N GLU A 13 -2.51 -22.08 27.33
CA GLU A 13 -1.21 -21.90 27.98
C GLU A 13 -0.12 -22.78 27.35
N GLU A 14 -0.37 -24.07 27.14
CA GLU A 14 0.56 -24.98 26.47
C GLU A 14 0.88 -24.54 25.03
N LYS A 15 -0.14 -24.10 24.29
CA LYS A 15 0.02 -23.54 22.95
C LYS A 15 0.89 -22.28 22.97
N ASN A 16 0.61 -21.36 23.89
CA ASN A 16 1.38 -20.13 24.05
C ASN A 16 2.85 -20.43 24.43
N LEU A 17 3.10 -21.36 25.34
CA LEU A 17 4.45 -21.80 25.68
C LEU A 17 5.21 -22.32 24.46
N THR A 18 4.53 -23.10 23.61
CA THR A 18 5.12 -23.62 22.37
C THR A 18 5.41 -22.50 21.37
N GLU A 19 4.47 -21.56 21.16
CA GLU A 19 4.63 -20.41 20.27
C GLU A 19 5.80 -19.51 20.73
N VAL A 20 5.88 -19.22 22.03
CA VAL A 20 6.99 -18.44 22.61
C VAL A 20 8.31 -19.18 22.45
N ALA A 21 8.36 -20.50 22.69
CA ALA A 21 9.57 -21.29 22.49
C ALA A 21 10.07 -21.24 21.04
N LEU A 22 9.16 -21.34 20.06
CA LEU A 22 9.50 -21.17 18.65
C LEU A 22 10.03 -19.77 18.34
N CYS A 23 9.38 -18.73 18.88
CA CYS A 23 9.82 -17.34 18.71
C CYS A 23 11.22 -17.08 19.30
N LYS A 24 11.56 -17.73 20.42
CA LYS A 24 12.90 -17.65 21.03
C LYS A 24 13.98 -18.26 20.14
N SER A 25 13.65 -19.31 19.40
CA SER A 25 14.58 -20.01 18.52
C SER A 25 14.67 -19.42 17.11
N ALA A 26 13.71 -18.59 16.70
CA ALA A 26 13.70 -17.94 15.40
C ALA A 26 14.75 -16.81 15.35
N ASP A 27 15.34 -16.53 14.18
CA ASP A 27 16.24 -15.38 14.01
C ASP A 27 15.49 -14.05 14.16
N ALA A 28 14.32 -13.94 13.53
CA ALA A 28 13.36 -12.85 13.72
C ALA A 28 11.93 -13.39 13.79
N VAL A 29 11.02 -12.58 14.34
CA VAL A 29 9.61 -12.93 14.55
C VAL A 29 8.74 -11.92 13.81
N LEU A 30 7.87 -12.38 12.91
CA LEU A 30 6.92 -11.53 12.20
C LEU A 30 5.56 -11.54 12.91
N ALA A 31 5.16 -10.40 13.45
CA ALA A 31 3.87 -10.18 14.09
C ALA A 31 2.92 -9.40 13.17
N VAL A 32 1.73 -9.95 12.94
CA VAL A 32 0.69 -9.30 12.12
C VAL A 32 -0.13 -8.32 12.97
N GLY A 33 0.21 -7.03 12.89
CA GLY A 33 -0.40 -5.93 13.63
C GLY A 33 0.27 -5.63 14.97
N GLN A 34 0.07 -4.39 15.44
CA GLN A 34 0.68 -3.86 16.67
C GLN A 34 0.35 -4.72 17.90
N LYS A 35 -0.92 -5.06 18.11
CA LYS A 35 -1.38 -5.91 19.21
C LYS A 35 -0.52 -7.15 19.44
N LEU A 36 -0.21 -7.87 18.35
CA LEU A 36 0.57 -9.10 18.43
C LEU A 36 2.05 -8.79 18.62
N ALA A 37 2.56 -7.73 17.99
CA ALA A 37 3.93 -7.27 18.18
C ALA A 37 4.19 -6.93 19.66
N ASP A 38 3.33 -6.12 20.29
CA ASP A 38 3.47 -5.73 21.69
C ASP A 38 3.39 -6.92 22.65
N ALA A 39 2.47 -7.86 22.38
CA ALA A 39 2.34 -9.08 23.16
C ALA A 39 3.62 -9.93 23.10
N LEU A 40 4.19 -10.10 21.90
CA LEU A 40 5.43 -10.84 21.70
C LEU A 40 6.63 -10.10 22.28
N SER A 41 6.73 -8.78 22.13
CA SER A 41 7.79 -7.95 22.73
C SER A 41 7.82 -8.11 24.24
N THR A 42 6.64 -8.13 24.88
CA THR A 42 6.53 -8.37 26.32
C THR A 42 6.99 -9.78 26.69
N GLN A 43 6.58 -10.81 25.94
CA GLN A 43 6.91 -12.21 26.23
C GLN A 43 8.38 -12.56 25.94
N LEU A 44 9.01 -11.88 24.99
CA LEU A 44 10.35 -12.16 24.50
C LEU A 44 11.42 -11.16 25.00
N CYS A 45 11.05 -10.19 25.83
CA CYS A 45 11.94 -9.15 26.35
C CYS A 45 13.24 -9.66 27.01
N SER A 46 13.26 -10.91 27.48
CA SER A 46 14.45 -11.53 28.10
C SER A 46 15.49 -12.04 27.11
N CYS A 47 15.15 -12.17 25.82
CA CYS A 47 15.97 -12.88 24.84
C CYS A 47 15.95 -12.28 23.42
N LYS A 48 15.03 -11.35 23.14
CA LYS A 48 14.89 -10.67 21.86
C LYS A 48 14.89 -9.17 22.08
N SER A 49 15.59 -8.46 21.21
CA SER A 49 15.52 -7.00 21.09
C SER A 49 14.27 -6.58 20.33
N GLU A 50 13.89 -5.29 20.41
CA GLU A 50 12.78 -4.75 19.61
C GLU A 50 13.02 -4.93 18.11
N ASP A 51 14.29 -4.88 17.68
CA ASP A 51 14.68 -5.06 16.28
C ASP A 51 14.46 -6.49 15.75
N ASP A 52 14.30 -7.48 16.64
CA ASP A 52 14.06 -8.87 16.25
C ASP A 52 12.56 -9.18 16.02
N ILE A 53 11.67 -8.24 16.38
CA ILE A 53 10.23 -8.38 16.26
C ILE A 53 9.73 -7.42 15.17
N LEU A 54 9.40 -8.01 14.03
CA LEU A 54 8.92 -7.29 12.87
C LEU A 54 7.42 -7.17 12.93
N GLN A 55 6.92 -5.94 12.83
CA GLN A 55 5.50 -5.67 12.72
C GLN A 55 5.12 -5.52 11.25
N LEU A 56 4.13 -6.29 10.82
CA LEU A 56 3.46 -6.13 9.54
C LEU A 56 2.00 -5.80 9.79
N THR A 57 1.56 -4.63 9.32
CA THR A 57 0.14 -4.23 9.34
C THR A 57 -0.43 -4.44 7.94
N PRO A 58 -1.33 -5.41 7.73
CA PRO A 58 -1.90 -5.68 6.41
C PRO A 58 -2.49 -4.44 5.71
N GLY A 59 -2.13 -4.24 4.45
CA GLY A 59 -2.71 -3.19 3.60
C GLY A 59 -4.05 -3.60 2.98
N THR A 60 -4.74 -2.65 2.35
CA THR A 60 -6.01 -2.96 1.65
C THR A 60 -5.79 -3.90 0.47
N PHE A 61 -6.88 -4.53 0.06
CA PHE A 61 -6.91 -5.54 -0.99
C PHE A 61 -7.36 -4.91 -2.32
N HIS A 62 -6.42 -4.74 -3.25
CA HIS A 62 -6.68 -4.17 -4.57
C HIS A 62 -7.79 -4.93 -5.33
N GLU A 63 -7.96 -6.23 -5.08
CA GLU A 63 -9.01 -7.02 -5.72
C GLU A 63 -10.43 -6.55 -5.38
N PHE A 64 -10.65 -5.78 -4.32
CA PHE A 64 -11.96 -5.21 -3.96
C PHE A 64 -12.08 -3.72 -4.29
N SER A 65 -11.03 -3.10 -4.84
CA SER A 65 -11.01 -1.66 -5.12
C SER A 65 -12.04 -1.22 -6.17
N ASP A 66 -12.46 -2.14 -7.05
CA ASP A 66 -13.44 -1.94 -8.12
C ASP A 66 -14.90 -2.10 -7.66
N VAL A 67 -15.13 -2.50 -6.41
CA VAL A 67 -16.47 -2.70 -5.86
C VAL A 67 -17.18 -1.35 -5.73
N LYS A 68 -18.32 -1.22 -6.43
CA LYS A 68 -19.16 -0.02 -6.39
C LYS A 68 -20.34 -0.23 -5.47
N GLN A 69 -20.30 0.42 -4.30
CA GLN A 69 -21.42 0.42 -3.37
C GLN A 69 -22.64 1.16 -3.95
N THR A 70 -23.83 0.65 -3.67
CA THR A 70 -25.08 1.29 -4.10
C THR A 70 -25.39 2.53 -3.27
N LEU A 71 -25.85 3.58 -3.95
CA LEU A 71 -26.41 4.79 -3.33
C LEU A 71 -27.89 4.62 -2.93
N LYS A 72 -28.57 3.61 -3.45
CA LYS A 72 -30.00 3.38 -3.17
C LYS A 72 -30.19 2.92 -1.73
N GLU A 73 -30.95 3.70 -0.97
CA GLU A 73 -31.43 3.29 0.35
C GLU A 73 -32.42 2.12 0.24
N ARG A 74 -32.27 1.18 1.16
CA ARG A 74 -33.05 -0.07 1.19
C ARG A 74 -34.08 -0.01 2.30
N ASN A 75 -35.23 -0.63 2.07
CA ASN A 75 -36.28 -0.76 3.10
C ASN A 75 -35.80 -1.53 4.34
N LYS A 76 -34.92 -2.52 4.14
CA LYS A 76 -34.23 -3.23 5.21
C LYS A 76 -32.76 -2.82 5.23
N PHE A 77 -32.26 -2.43 6.39
CA PHE A 77 -30.84 -2.16 6.64
C PHE A 77 -30.12 -3.46 6.99
N LYS A 78 -29.28 -3.93 6.08
CA LYS A 78 -28.62 -5.23 6.15
C LYS A 78 -27.24 -5.09 6.80
N VAL A 79 -27.06 -5.76 7.94
CA VAL A 79 -25.82 -5.80 8.71
C VAL A 79 -25.15 -7.15 8.50
N LEU A 80 -23.88 -7.15 8.12
CA LEU A 80 -23.08 -8.34 7.83
C LEU A 80 -22.12 -8.65 8.98
N THR A 81 -22.07 -9.93 9.37
CA THR A 81 -21.03 -10.49 10.26
C THR A 81 -20.47 -11.77 9.63
N PHE A 82 -19.14 -11.91 9.62
CA PHE A 82 -18.46 -13.13 9.17
C PHE A 82 -18.09 -14.04 10.34
N GLY A 83 -18.16 -15.35 10.12
CA GLY A 83 -17.76 -16.30 11.14
C GLY A 83 -17.86 -17.78 10.80
N ARG A 84 -17.06 -18.61 11.46
CA ARG A 84 -17.07 -20.07 11.28
C ARG A 84 -18.30 -20.74 11.91
N GLY A 85 -19.02 -20.02 12.78
CA GLY A 85 -20.27 -20.49 13.38
C GLY A 85 -20.12 -21.66 14.34
N ASP A 86 -18.90 -22.09 14.65
CA ASP A 86 -18.66 -23.08 15.69
C ASP A 86 -18.95 -22.52 17.10
N PRO A 87 -19.27 -23.38 18.08
CA PRO A 87 -19.58 -22.93 19.43
C PRO A 87 -18.44 -22.21 20.17
N GLU A 88 -17.18 -22.47 19.78
CA GLU A 88 -15.99 -21.85 20.38
C GLU A 88 -15.88 -20.38 19.97
N ASP A 89 -16.06 -20.10 18.69
CA ASP A 89 -16.03 -18.77 18.10
C ASP A 89 -17.26 -17.94 18.47
N PHE A 90 -18.38 -18.56 18.84
CA PHE A 90 -19.64 -17.84 19.03
C PHE A 90 -19.57 -16.71 20.06
N SER A 91 -18.94 -16.97 21.20
CA SER A 91 -18.68 -15.95 22.22
C SER A 91 -17.41 -15.16 21.89
N LEU A 92 -16.35 -15.84 21.46
CA LEU A 92 -15.05 -15.20 21.22
C LEU A 92 -15.12 -14.09 20.16
N LYS A 93 -15.78 -14.38 19.04
CA LYS A 93 -15.92 -13.50 17.88
C LYS A 93 -17.11 -12.54 17.99
N GLY A 94 -17.90 -12.65 19.07
CA GLY A 94 -18.98 -11.72 19.37
C GLY A 94 -20.24 -11.90 18.52
N TYR A 95 -20.49 -13.10 17.98
CA TYR A 95 -21.73 -13.34 17.20
C TYR A 95 -22.99 -13.13 18.04
N ASN A 96 -22.90 -13.42 19.34
CA ASN A 96 -23.94 -13.07 20.31
C ASN A 96 -24.13 -11.56 20.44
N ILE A 97 -23.06 -10.76 20.37
CA ILE A 97 -23.13 -9.29 20.40
C ILE A 97 -23.84 -8.79 19.13
N SER A 98 -23.48 -9.29 17.94
CA SER A 98 -24.17 -8.93 16.70
C SER A 98 -25.68 -9.17 16.78
N ALA A 99 -26.09 -10.36 17.21
CA ALA A 99 -27.51 -10.71 17.31
C ALA A 99 -28.24 -9.91 18.39
N ARG A 100 -27.64 -9.73 19.58
CA ARG A 100 -28.22 -8.92 20.66
C ARG A 100 -28.35 -7.46 20.27
N ALA A 101 -27.34 -6.88 19.63
CA ALA A 101 -27.37 -5.49 19.20
C ALA A 101 -28.57 -5.24 18.26
N LEU A 102 -28.85 -6.15 17.34
CA LEU A 102 -30.02 -6.04 16.46
C LEU A 102 -31.34 -6.26 17.19
N ALA A 103 -31.37 -7.09 18.22
CA ALA A 103 -32.55 -7.25 19.08
C ALA A 103 -32.82 -5.98 19.93
N GLU A 104 -31.78 -5.35 20.47
CA GLU A 104 -31.86 -4.12 21.28
C GLU A 104 -32.37 -2.91 20.48
N LEU A 105 -32.15 -2.89 19.16
CA LEU A 105 -32.69 -1.85 18.28
C LEU A 105 -34.24 -1.82 18.26
N LYS A 106 -34.89 -2.95 18.58
CA LYS A 106 -36.37 -3.10 18.60
C LYS A 106 -37.05 -2.63 17.32
N ASP A 107 -36.36 -2.74 16.18
CA ASP A 107 -36.82 -2.30 14.87
C ASP A 107 -36.60 -3.42 13.84
N ARG A 108 -37.71 -3.89 13.25
CA ARG A 108 -37.76 -5.00 12.28
C ARG A 108 -37.18 -4.66 10.91
N SER A 109 -36.87 -3.39 10.66
CA SER A 109 -36.20 -2.96 9.43
C SER A 109 -34.69 -3.20 9.45
N TYR A 110 -34.09 -3.63 10.57
CA TYR A 110 -32.72 -4.15 10.59
C TYR A 110 -32.71 -5.66 10.30
N HIS A 111 -31.71 -6.12 9.56
CA HIS A 111 -31.57 -7.53 9.17
C HIS A 111 -30.12 -8.00 9.31
N LEU A 112 -29.87 -9.03 10.12
CA LEU A 112 -28.56 -9.66 10.29
C LEU A 112 -28.33 -10.70 9.18
N ILE A 113 -27.20 -10.58 8.49
CA ILE A 113 -26.69 -11.60 7.59
C ILE A 113 -25.41 -12.16 8.20
N PHE A 114 -25.47 -13.42 8.63
CA PHE A 114 -24.32 -14.17 9.08
C PHE A 114 -23.79 -15.03 7.94
N VAL A 115 -22.49 -14.97 7.67
CA VAL A 115 -21.85 -15.74 6.59
C VAL A 115 -20.64 -16.50 7.11
N GLY A 116 -20.52 -17.77 6.72
CA GLY A 116 -19.38 -18.62 7.10
C GLY A 116 -19.77 -19.90 7.85
N ALA A 117 -21.07 -20.19 7.99
CA ALA A 117 -21.52 -21.45 8.54
C ALA A 117 -20.94 -22.64 7.74
N PRO A 118 -20.51 -23.73 8.40
CA PRO A 118 -20.02 -24.92 7.71
C PRO A 118 -21.13 -25.53 6.85
N ASP A 119 -20.75 -26.25 5.80
CA ASP A 119 -21.72 -26.87 4.90
C ASP A 119 -22.63 -27.84 5.67
N GLY A 120 -23.95 -27.61 5.59
CA GLY A 120 -24.97 -28.40 6.30
C GLY A 120 -25.20 -27.99 7.76
N LYS A 121 -24.54 -26.94 8.26
CA LYS A 121 -24.63 -26.46 9.65
C LYS A 121 -25.36 -25.13 9.82
N GLN A 122 -25.95 -24.58 8.76
CA GLN A 122 -26.63 -23.27 8.79
C GLN A 122 -27.75 -23.21 9.85
N ASP A 123 -28.56 -24.25 9.97
CA ASP A 123 -29.66 -24.29 10.95
C ASP A 123 -29.16 -24.33 12.39
N GLU A 124 -28.03 -24.99 12.64
CA GLU A 124 -27.39 -25.05 13.96
C GLU A 124 -26.87 -23.65 14.38
N VAL A 125 -26.17 -22.98 13.46
CA VAL A 125 -25.70 -21.61 13.65
C VAL A 125 -26.87 -20.65 13.86
N ALA A 126 -27.92 -20.77 13.04
CA ALA A 126 -29.13 -19.97 13.17
C ALA A 126 -29.78 -20.17 14.54
N LYS A 127 -29.94 -21.42 14.99
CA LYS A 127 -30.49 -21.74 16.31
C LYS A 127 -29.68 -21.10 17.44
N ASN A 128 -28.36 -21.03 17.32
CA ASN A 128 -27.52 -20.38 18.32
C ASN A 128 -27.65 -18.84 18.31
N LEU A 129 -27.73 -18.22 17.13
CA LEU A 129 -28.01 -16.78 16.99
C LEU A 129 -29.38 -16.41 17.55
N LEU A 130 -30.41 -17.22 17.31
CA LEU A 130 -31.77 -16.98 17.82
C LEU A 130 -31.85 -17.00 19.36
N LYS A 131 -31.00 -17.79 20.04
CA LYS A 131 -30.90 -17.76 21.52
C LYS A 131 -30.45 -16.39 22.06
N SER A 132 -29.89 -15.54 21.20
CA SER A 132 -29.45 -14.19 21.54
C SER A 132 -30.56 -13.14 21.43
N GLY A 133 -31.80 -13.56 21.13
CA GLY A 133 -32.99 -12.69 21.20
C GLY A 133 -33.39 -12.02 19.87
N ILE A 134 -32.61 -12.22 18.80
CA ILE A 134 -32.99 -11.72 17.47
C ILE A 134 -34.18 -12.50 16.90
N ASP A 135 -35.10 -11.80 16.23
CA ASP A 135 -36.24 -12.41 15.56
C ASP A 135 -35.78 -13.23 14.34
N LYS A 136 -36.46 -14.35 14.07
CA LYS A 136 -36.16 -15.22 12.92
C LYS A 136 -36.31 -14.49 11.59
N ASP A 137 -37.25 -13.56 11.47
CA ASP A 137 -37.49 -12.80 10.25
C ASP A 137 -36.42 -11.73 9.98
N GLN A 138 -35.56 -11.46 10.98
CA GLN A 138 -34.44 -10.53 10.90
C GLN A 138 -33.09 -11.23 10.71
N LEU A 139 -33.06 -12.55 10.56
CA LEU A 139 -31.81 -13.32 10.48
C LEU A 139 -31.72 -14.14 9.18
N THR A 140 -30.58 -14.03 8.50
CA THR A 140 -30.17 -14.95 7.44
C THR A 140 -28.82 -15.54 7.76
N VAL A 141 -28.70 -16.87 7.72
CA VAL A 141 -27.42 -17.58 7.85
C VAL A 141 -27.05 -18.20 6.51
N ARG A 142 -25.82 -17.94 6.05
CA ARG A 142 -25.28 -18.43 4.78
C ARG A 142 -23.99 -19.23 5.01
N LYS A 143 -23.71 -20.12 4.06
CA LYS A 143 -22.45 -20.88 4.00
C LYS A 143 -21.24 -19.97 3.78
N LEU A 144 -20.06 -20.51 4.02
CA LEU A 144 -18.80 -19.85 3.68
C LEU A 144 -18.73 -19.50 2.19
N VAL A 145 -18.39 -18.24 1.92
CA VAL A 145 -18.13 -17.73 0.58
C VAL A 145 -16.64 -17.93 0.28
N ARG A 146 -16.32 -18.75 -0.72
CA ARG A 146 -14.93 -19.04 -1.12
C ARG A 146 -14.46 -18.27 -2.35
N SER A 147 -15.39 -17.78 -3.17
CA SER A 147 -15.07 -17.01 -4.38
C SER A 147 -15.04 -15.53 -4.05
N LYS A 148 -14.01 -14.83 -4.56
CA LYS A 148 -13.87 -13.38 -4.40
C LYS A 148 -15.01 -12.65 -5.10
N GLU A 149 -15.47 -13.11 -6.26
CA GLU A 149 -16.58 -12.53 -7.01
C GLU A 149 -17.89 -12.58 -6.21
N ARG A 150 -18.17 -13.73 -5.59
CA ARG A 150 -19.32 -13.86 -4.69
C ARG A 150 -19.20 -12.99 -3.43
N LEU A 151 -17.98 -12.75 -2.96
CA LEU A 151 -17.74 -11.86 -1.83
C LEU A 151 -17.98 -10.39 -2.22
N LYS A 152 -17.56 -9.97 -3.43
CA LYS A 152 -17.91 -8.66 -4.00
C LYS A 152 -19.43 -8.46 -4.08
N GLU A 153 -20.14 -9.45 -4.63
CA GLU A 153 -21.61 -9.43 -4.70
C GLU A 153 -22.25 -9.29 -3.31
N LEU A 154 -21.75 -10.03 -2.33
CA LEU A 154 -22.21 -9.96 -0.95
C LEU A 154 -21.97 -8.58 -0.32
N PHE A 155 -20.79 -7.99 -0.51
CA PHE A 155 -20.49 -6.64 -0.02
C PHE A 155 -21.39 -5.59 -0.65
N CYS A 156 -21.77 -5.74 -1.93
CA CYS A 156 -22.76 -4.88 -2.57
C CYS A 156 -24.18 -5.09 -2.04
N GLU A 157 -24.52 -6.28 -1.52
CA GLU A 157 -25.86 -6.62 -1.05
C GLU A 157 -26.20 -5.99 0.31
N VAL A 158 -25.17 -5.71 1.13
CA VAL A 158 -25.32 -5.25 2.51
C VAL A 158 -25.07 -3.76 2.65
N ASP A 159 -25.41 -3.20 3.82
CA ASP A 159 -25.28 -1.77 4.10
C ASP A 159 -24.14 -1.48 5.07
N LEU A 160 -23.85 -2.41 5.99
CA LEU A 160 -22.87 -2.27 7.06
C LEU A 160 -22.21 -3.62 7.36
N TYR A 161 -20.90 -3.62 7.56
CA TYR A 161 -20.17 -4.74 8.14
C TYR A 161 -19.83 -4.48 9.62
N ILE A 162 -20.00 -5.48 10.48
CA ILE A 162 -19.60 -5.39 11.89
C ILE A 162 -18.67 -6.52 12.30
N MET A 163 -17.68 -6.21 13.13
CA MET A 163 -16.79 -7.19 13.75
C MET A 163 -16.68 -6.96 15.27
N PRO A 164 -17.64 -7.47 16.06
CA PRO A 164 -17.69 -7.26 17.51
C PRO A 164 -16.85 -8.26 18.31
N SER A 165 -15.71 -8.66 17.77
CA SER A 165 -14.88 -9.70 18.38
C SER A 165 -14.25 -9.23 19.69
N ARG A 166 -14.39 -10.04 20.75
CA ARG A 166 -13.73 -9.82 22.05
C ARG A 166 -12.23 -10.03 21.98
N THR A 167 -11.82 -10.88 21.04
CA THR A 167 -10.43 -11.02 20.63
C THR A 167 -10.40 -11.43 19.17
N GLU A 168 -9.54 -10.75 18.42
CA GLU A 168 -9.26 -11.05 17.04
C GLU A 168 -7.78 -10.75 16.80
N GLY A 169 -7.12 -11.61 16.00
CA GLY A 169 -5.70 -11.41 15.69
C GLY A 169 -5.51 -10.09 14.95
N PHE A 170 -5.92 -10.07 13.67
CA PHE A 170 -6.01 -8.83 12.90
C PHE A 170 -7.46 -8.52 12.51
N GLY A 171 -8.12 -9.46 11.82
CA GLY A 171 -9.50 -9.29 11.34
C GLY A 171 -9.57 -8.99 9.85
N LEU A 172 -8.97 -9.85 9.03
CA LEU A 172 -8.86 -9.64 7.58
C LEU A 172 -10.22 -9.47 6.88
N THR A 173 -11.28 -10.12 7.35
CA THR A 173 -12.63 -9.96 6.78
C THR A 173 -13.17 -8.54 6.91
N ALA A 174 -12.76 -7.83 7.97
CA ALA A 174 -13.07 -6.41 8.14
C ALA A 174 -12.26 -5.53 7.17
N LEU A 175 -11.00 -5.88 6.94
CA LEU A 175 -10.14 -5.19 5.99
C LEU A 175 -10.61 -5.41 4.54
N GLU A 176 -11.10 -6.60 4.21
CA GLU A 176 -11.77 -6.90 2.93
C GLU A 176 -13.00 -6.00 2.73
N ALA A 177 -13.84 -5.85 3.77
CA ALA A 177 -14.99 -4.95 3.73
C ALA A 177 -14.59 -3.47 3.53
N LEU A 178 -13.57 -2.99 4.25
CA LEU A 178 -13.01 -1.65 4.06
C LEU A 178 -12.50 -1.47 2.63
N SER A 179 -11.77 -2.46 2.10
CA SER A 179 -11.20 -2.44 0.75
C SER A 179 -12.30 -2.31 -0.31
N ALA A 180 -13.44 -2.99 -0.10
CA ALA A 180 -14.66 -2.89 -0.90
C ALA A 180 -15.46 -1.57 -0.70
N GLY A 181 -14.98 -0.65 0.15
CA GLY A 181 -15.66 0.60 0.46
C GLY A 181 -16.99 0.41 1.20
N LEU A 182 -17.21 -0.73 1.85
CA LEU A 182 -18.40 -0.99 2.65
C LEU A 182 -18.25 -0.33 4.02
N PRO A 183 -19.23 0.46 4.52
CA PRO A 183 -19.16 0.99 5.88
C PRO A 183 -18.94 -0.12 6.92
N ILE A 184 -18.10 0.17 7.92
CA ILE A 184 -17.66 -0.80 8.93
C ILE A 184 -17.87 -0.28 10.36
N LEU A 185 -18.08 -1.20 11.31
CA LEU A 185 -17.89 -0.97 12.74
C LEU A 185 -17.08 -2.11 13.35
N ILE A 186 -15.95 -1.78 13.95
CA ILE A 186 -14.92 -2.75 14.36
C ILE A 186 -14.69 -2.67 15.86
N SER A 187 -14.54 -3.80 16.54
CA SER A 187 -14.16 -3.79 17.95
C SER A 187 -12.72 -3.32 18.12
N GLU A 188 -12.48 -2.50 19.15
CA GLU A 188 -11.13 -2.13 19.60
C GLU A 188 -10.27 -3.35 19.95
N ASN A 189 -10.90 -4.48 20.29
CA ASN A 189 -10.22 -5.69 20.72
C ASN A 189 -9.63 -6.53 19.56
N SER A 190 -9.39 -5.91 18.40
CA SER A 190 -8.81 -6.51 17.21
C SER A 190 -7.58 -5.75 16.73
N GLY A 191 -6.61 -6.43 16.11
CA GLY A 191 -5.45 -5.75 15.53
C GLY A 191 -5.83 -4.74 14.44
N PHE A 192 -6.92 -4.97 13.70
CA PHE A 192 -7.45 -4.00 12.75
C PHE A 192 -8.10 -2.80 13.44
N GLY A 193 -8.86 -3.00 14.52
CA GLY A 193 -9.42 -1.92 15.34
C GLY A 193 -8.34 -1.01 15.92
N GLU A 194 -7.24 -1.59 16.41
CA GLU A 194 -6.08 -0.84 16.88
C GLU A 194 -5.42 -0.07 15.73
N ALA A 195 -5.20 -0.71 14.57
CA ALA A 195 -4.65 -0.03 13.40
C ALA A 195 -5.52 1.18 12.99
N LEU A 196 -6.85 1.03 13.00
CA LEU A 196 -7.80 2.12 12.72
C LEU A 196 -7.68 3.28 13.72
N CYS A 197 -7.48 3.02 15.01
CA CYS A 197 -7.28 4.08 16.01
C CYS A 197 -6.05 4.95 15.73
N THR A 198 -5.07 4.44 14.98
CA THR A 198 -3.88 5.21 14.59
C THR A 198 -4.06 6.02 13.30
N VAL A 199 -5.16 5.81 12.55
CA VAL A 199 -5.49 6.53 11.32
C VAL A 199 -6.34 7.76 11.67
N PRO A 200 -6.10 8.94 11.06
CA PRO A 200 -6.94 10.11 11.28
C PRO A 200 -8.42 9.78 11.06
N SER A 201 -9.27 10.15 12.02
CA SER A 201 -10.72 9.84 12.04
C SER A 201 -11.10 8.35 12.11
N GLY A 202 -10.13 7.42 12.15
CA GLY A 202 -10.40 5.99 12.18
C GLY A 202 -11.09 5.49 13.46
N LYS A 203 -10.84 6.15 14.60
CA LYS A 203 -11.54 5.87 15.87
C LYS A 203 -13.07 5.97 15.77
N SER A 204 -13.61 6.76 14.83
CA SER A 204 -15.06 6.86 14.63
C SER A 204 -15.72 5.58 14.07
N PHE A 205 -14.92 4.64 13.57
CA PHE A 205 -15.35 3.34 13.07
C PHE A 205 -15.09 2.21 14.08
N VAL A 206 -14.59 2.55 15.28
CA VAL A 206 -14.23 1.61 16.33
C VAL A 206 -15.24 1.69 17.48
N VAL A 207 -15.71 0.54 17.95
CA VAL A 207 -16.59 0.42 19.12
C VAL A 207 -15.78 -0.12 20.30
N GLU A 208 -15.60 0.75 21.30
CA GLU A 208 -14.83 0.50 22.53
C GLU A 208 -15.70 -0.12 23.63
N SER A 209 -16.42 -1.20 23.28
CA SER A 209 -17.33 -1.88 24.20
C SER A 209 -17.67 -3.30 23.72
N GLU A 210 -17.88 -4.22 24.66
CA GLU A 210 -18.49 -5.52 24.41
C GLU A 210 -20.02 -5.53 24.63
N ASP A 211 -20.58 -4.40 25.07
CA ASP A 211 -21.99 -4.27 25.43
C ASP A 211 -22.87 -4.15 24.17
N PRO A 212 -23.82 -5.08 23.93
CA PRO A 212 -24.67 -5.04 22.75
C PRO A 212 -25.45 -3.74 22.55
N GLN A 213 -25.76 -3.02 23.64
CA GLN A 213 -26.45 -1.73 23.60
C GLN A 213 -25.59 -0.64 22.95
N GLU A 214 -24.28 -0.60 23.23
CA GLU A 214 -23.35 0.32 22.57
C GLU A 214 -23.19 -0.01 21.09
N TRP A 215 -23.15 -1.29 20.74
CA TRP A 215 -23.18 -1.74 19.35
C TRP A 215 -24.47 -1.35 18.63
N ALA A 216 -25.63 -1.49 19.29
CA ALA A 216 -26.92 -1.07 18.75
C ALA A 216 -26.93 0.44 18.46
N LYS A 217 -26.44 1.26 19.40
CA LYS A 217 -26.30 2.71 19.21
C LYS A 217 -25.39 3.05 18.03
N ALA A 218 -24.23 2.40 17.93
CA ALA A 218 -23.30 2.62 16.82
C ALA A 218 -23.92 2.23 15.47
N ILE A 219 -24.59 1.08 15.38
CA ILE A 219 -25.30 0.61 14.17
C ILE A 219 -26.40 1.60 13.77
N ALA A 220 -27.20 2.06 14.73
CA ALA A 220 -28.24 3.06 14.48
C ALA A 220 -27.64 4.38 14.00
N GLY A 221 -26.52 4.82 14.59
CA GLY A 221 -25.80 6.03 14.19
C GLY A 221 -25.32 5.98 12.75
N VAL A 222 -24.82 4.83 12.29
CA VAL A 222 -24.47 4.64 10.87
C VAL A 222 -25.71 4.80 9.99
N ARG A 223 -26.83 4.14 10.32
CA ARG A 223 -28.06 4.19 9.52
C ARG A 223 -28.70 5.59 9.48
N GLN A 224 -28.56 6.38 10.55
CA GLN A 224 -29.10 7.75 10.60
C GLN A 224 -28.39 8.72 9.66
N LYS A 225 -27.13 8.46 9.30
CA LYS A 225 -26.42 9.25 8.29
C LYS A 225 -26.99 8.94 6.90
N GLU A 226 -27.05 9.95 6.04
CA GLU A 226 -27.37 9.75 4.63
C GLU A 226 -26.39 8.77 3.98
N ARG A 227 -26.88 7.86 3.13
CA ARG A 227 -26.03 6.84 2.50
C ARG A 227 -24.85 7.43 1.73
N SER A 228 -25.03 8.58 1.07
CA SER A 228 -23.96 9.31 0.37
C SER A 228 -22.81 9.69 1.32
N ASN A 229 -23.14 10.24 2.49
CA ASN A 229 -22.18 10.62 3.52
C ASN A 229 -21.49 9.39 4.13
N GLN A 230 -22.21 8.31 4.40
CA GLN A 230 -21.60 7.04 4.86
C GLN A 230 -20.53 6.53 3.87
N LEU A 231 -20.83 6.62 2.56
CA LEU A 231 -19.92 6.17 1.51
C LEU A 231 -18.72 7.12 1.31
N GLN A 232 -18.90 8.43 1.54
CA GLN A 232 -17.79 9.37 1.54
C GLN A 232 -16.87 9.15 2.76
N ASP A 233 -17.46 8.98 3.95
CA ASP A 233 -16.72 8.71 5.20
C ASP A 233 -15.82 7.47 5.07
N ILE A 234 -16.37 6.36 4.54
CA ILE A 234 -15.60 5.12 4.38
C ILE A 234 -14.56 5.21 3.25
N GLN A 235 -14.82 5.96 2.17
CA GLN A 235 -13.83 6.19 1.12
C GLN A 235 -12.65 7.02 1.65
N LEU A 236 -12.92 8.06 2.43
CA LEU A 236 -11.88 8.84 3.09
C LEU A 236 -11.06 7.97 4.03
N LEU A 237 -11.71 7.16 4.88
CA LEU A 237 -11.02 6.22 5.76
C LEU A 237 -10.12 5.26 4.97
N ARG A 238 -10.62 4.67 3.88
CA ARG A 238 -9.86 3.76 3.03
C ARG A 238 -8.61 4.42 2.47
N SER A 239 -8.73 5.62 1.91
CA SER A 239 -7.59 6.36 1.35
C SER A 239 -6.53 6.68 2.41
N LEU A 240 -6.96 7.11 3.60
CA LEU A 240 -6.03 7.41 4.71
C LEU A 240 -5.36 6.14 5.26
N TYR A 241 -6.09 5.03 5.29
CA TYR A 241 -5.54 3.73 5.68
C TYR A 241 -4.51 3.24 4.66
N GLU A 242 -4.80 3.35 3.36
CA GLU A 242 -3.90 2.99 2.26
C GLU A 242 -2.61 3.82 2.26
N GLU A 243 -2.72 5.13 2.50
CA GLU A 243 -1.56 6.00 2.61
C GLU A 243 -0.62 5.55 3.74
N LYS A 244 -1.20 5.14 4.87
CA LYS A 244 -0.44 4.74 6.05
C LYS A 244 0.13 3.32 5.98
N PHE A 245 -0.66 2.36 5.48
CA PHE A 245 -0.39 0.92 5.55
C PHE A 245 -0.36 0.25 4.17
N SER A 246 0.16 0.90 3.13
CA SER A 246 0.27 0.26 1.81
C SER A 246 1.12 -1.02 1.86
N TRP A 247 0.72 -2.04 1.11
CA TRP A 247 1.47 -3.30 1.02
C TRP A 247 2.92 -3.08 0.58
N GLU A 248 3.16 -2.16 -0.35
CA GLU A 248 4.51 -1.77 -0.79
C GLU A 248 5.39 -1.37 0.41
N LYS A 249 4.97 -0.38 1.21
CA LYS A 249 5.74 0.08 2.37
C LYS A 249 5.95 -1.02 3.42
N GLN A 250 4.93 -1.84 3.66
CA GLN A 250 4.98 -2.91 4.65
C GLN A 250 5.90 -4.06 4.19
N CYS A 251 5.87 -4.39 2.91
CA CYS A 251 6.73 -5.41 2.31
C CYS A 251 8.17 -4.92 2.18
N ASP A 252 8.41 -3.67 1.81
CA ASP A 252 9.77 -3.10 1.69
C ASP A 252 10.52 -3.23 3.02
N SER A 253 9.89 -2.80 4.12
CA SER A 253 10.45 -2.94 5.48
C SER A 253 10.76 -4.40 5.85
N LEU A 254 9.85 -5.33 5.50
CA LEU A 254 10.06 -6.75 5.74
C LEU A 254 11.23 -7.32 4.91
N VAL A 255 11.30 -6.98 3.62
CA VAL A 255 12.36 -7.44 2.71
C VAL A 255 13.72 -6.88 3.13
N GLU A 256 13.79 -5.61 3.54
CA GLU A 256 15.00 -5.00 4.11
C GLU A 256 15.50 -5.79 5.31
N LYS A 257 14.62 -6.15 6.25
CA LYS A 257 15.04 -6.94 7.42
C LYS A 257 15.43 -8.37 7.06
N MET A 258 14.66 -9.05 6.20
CA MET A 258 15.02 -10.40 5.74
C MET A 258 16.40 -10.37 5.07
N TRP A 259 16.70 -9.31 4.34
CA TRP A 259 18.01 -9.10 3.76
C TRP A 259 19.10 -8.96 4.83
N ASP A 260 18.87 -8.15 5.86
CA ASP A 260 19.82 -7.96 6.97
C ASP A 260 20.11 -9.26 7.72
N ILE A 261 19.09 -10.08 7.97
CA ILE A 261 19.23 -11.39 8.64
C ILE A 261 20.09 -12.34 7.81
N VAL A 262 19.86 -12.39 6.49
CA VAL A 262 20.57 -13.31 5.60
C VAL A 262 22.03 -12.86 5.36
N HIS A 263 22.28 -11.56 5.36
CA HIS A 263 23.57 -11.00 4.95
C HIS A 263 24.41 -10.44 6.10
N ASP A 264 23.93 -10.54 7.35
CA ASP A 264 24.59 -10.27 8.63
C ASP A 264 25.48 -9.01 8.62
N GLU A 265 24.97 -7.88 9.13
CA GLU A 265 25.64 -6.56 9.22
C GLU A 265 26.78 -6.36 8.20
N ASN A 266 26.45 -6.29 6.91
CA ASN A 266 27.50 -6.04 5.92
C ASN A 266 27.21 -4.96 4.89
N VAL A 267 26.09 -4.25 4.89
CA VAL A 267 26.06 -3.04 4.05
C VAL A 267 26.94 -1.95 4.64
N LEU A 268 26.84 -1.66 5.94
CA LEU A 268 27.72 -0.71 6.64
C LEU A 268 29.18 -1.18 6.74
N ASN A 269 29.44 -2.48 6.91
CA ASN A 269 30.80 -3.04 6.90
C ASN A 269 31.40 -3.16 5.49
N ILE A 270 30.59 -3.43 4.45
CA ILE A 270 31.04 -3.34 3.04
C ILE A 270 31.32 -1.87 2.70
N LEU A 271 30.43 -0.94 3.06
CA LEU A 271 30.66 0.50 2.91
C LEU A 271 31.91 0.95 3.71
N GLN A 272 32.09 0.49 4.96
CA GLN A 272 33.30 0.78 5.74
C GLN A 272 34.55 0.19 5.10
N LYS A 273 34.54 -1.04 4.57
CA LYS A 273 35.67 -1.64 3.84
C LYS A 273 35.98 -0.90 2.54
N VAL A 274 34.94 -0.45 1.82
CA VAL A 274 35.03 0.41 0.63
C VAL A 274 35.70 1.75 0.97
N PHE A 275 35.40 2.34 2.12
CA PHE A 275 35.98 3.62 2.56
C PHE A 275 37.29 3.49 3.35
N GLN A 276 37.60 2.31 3.92
CA GLN A 276 38.86 2.03 4.65
C GLN A 276 40.05 1.77 3.72
N GLY A 277 39.81 1.42 2.44
CA GLY A 277 40.85 1.38 1.40
C GLY A 277 41.46 2.75 1.07
N ALA A 278 40.85 3.84 1.54
CA ALA A 278 41.33 5.21 1.38
C ALA A 278 41.79 5.80 2.72
N THR A 279 42.94 5.33 3.24
CA THR A 279 43.52 5.89 4.46
C THR A 279 43.95 7.36 4.29
N ARG A 280 43.16 8.29 4.83
CA ARG A 280 43.58 9.33 5.80
C ARG A 280 42.35 10.09 6.32
N LEU A 281 41.82 9.57 7.44
CA LEU A 281 40.62 10.02 8.16
C LEU A 281 40.65 11.46 8.71
N SER A 282 41.72 12.24 8.53
CA SER A 282 41.75 13.68 8.89
C SER A 282 41.43 14.62 7.73
N GLN A 283 41.35 14.12 6.49
CA GLN A 283 40.90 14.93 5.35
C GLN A 283 39.43 14.71 4.98
N LEU A 284 38.78 13.62 5.41
CA LEU A 284 37.38 13.36 5.07
C LEU A 284 36.39 14.30 5.77
N ASN A 285 36.63 14.69 7.03
CA ASN A 285 35.85 15.76 7.68
C ASN A 285 36.02 17.13 7.02
N ARG A 286 37.01 17.27 6.13
CA ARG A 286 37.23 18.49 5.33
C ARG A 286 36.73 18.33 3.88
N VAL A 287 36.59 17.10 3.37
CA VAL A 287 35.98 16.81 2.05
C VAL A 287 34.45 16.75 2.14
N PHE A 288 33.88 16.15 3.18
CA PHE A 288 32.43 16.18 3.44
C PHE A 288 31.92 17.59 3.75
N THR A 289 32.78 18.49 4.23
CA THR A 289 32.36 19.85 4.61
C THR A 289 32.74 20.92 3.58
N LEU A 290 33.52 20.64 2.53
CA LEU A 290 33.93 21.68 1.57
C LEU A 290 33.87 21.33 0.06
N LYS A 291 33.38 20.16 -0.38
CA LYS A 291 33.06 19.93 -1.81
C LYS A 291 31.74 19.19 -2.13
N SER A 292 30.92 18.81 -1.14
CA SER A 292 29.64 18.09 -1.35
C SER A 292 28.41 18.99 -1.56
N THR A 293 28.53 20.31 -1.44
CA THR A 293 27.36 21.21 -1.50
C THR A 293 26.77 21.41 -2.90
N LYS A 294 27.49 21.09 -3.99
CA LYS A 294 26.93 21.20 -5.35
C LYS A 294 26.08 19.99 -5.74
N CYS A 295 26.65 18.78 -5.72
CA CYS A 295 25.94 17.56 -6.16
C CYS A 295 24.72 17.25 -5.27
N GLN A 296 24.82 17.47 -3.96
CA GLN A 296 23.72 17.21 -3.02
C GLN A 296 22.60 18.26 -3.10
N ARG A 297 22.91 19.56 -3.20
CA ARG A 297 21.89 20.60 -3.46
C ARG A 297 21.23 20.44 -4.82
N PHE A 298 21.95 19.89 -5.78
CA PHE A 298 21.50 19.67 -7.14
C PHE A 298 20.56 18.47 -7.27
N ILE A 299 20.84 17.34 -6.61
CA ILE A 299 19.93 16.18 -6.56
C ILE A 299 18.64 16.54 -5.81
N THR A 300 18.72 17.30 -4.71
CA THR A 300 17.54 17.80 -3.99
C THR A 300 16.71 18.78 -4.83
N ARG A 301 17.36 19.65 -5.62
CA ARG A 301 16.68 20.55 -6.58
C ARG A 301 16.08 19.80 -7.78
N ARG A 302 16.75 18.75 -8.28
CA ARG A 302 16.21 17.87 -9.34
C ARG A 302 15.00 17.10 -8.86
N ARG A 303 14.98 16.61 -7.61
CA ARG A 303 13.79 15.96 -7.04
C ARG A 303 12.58 16.92 -7.01
N SER A 304 12.78 18.21 -6.73
CA SER A 304 11.72 19.22 -6.83
C SER A 304 11.34 19.60 -8.27
N GLU A 305 12.27 19.59 -9.22
CA GLU A 305 11.99 19.85 -10.65
C GLU A 305 11.27 18.65 -11.32
N ILE A 306 11.52 17.42 -10.86
CA ILE A 306 10.89 16.16 -11.34
C ILE A 306 9.46 15.96 -10.76
N LEU A 307 9.19 16.46 -9.55
CA LEU A 307 7.92 16.25 -8.82
C LEU A 307 6.88 17.36 -8.97
N THR A 308 7.18 18.48 -9.63
CA THR A 308 6.18 19.53 -9.90
C THR A 308 6.30 20.13 -11.30
N PRO A 309 5.35 19.86 -12.21
CA PRO A 309 4.88 20.89 -13.11
C PRO A 309 3.98 21.81 -12.28
N SER A 310 4.34 23.08 -12.14
CA SER A 310 3.50 24.09 -11.52
C SER A 310 2.24 24.33 -12.38
N VAL A 311 1.24 23.47 -12.24
CA VAL A 311 -0.15 23.86 -12.52
C VAL A 311 -0.64 24.57 -11.27
N GLN A 312 -0.47 25.89 -11.22
CA GLN A 312 -1.31 26.72 -10.38
C GLN A 312 -2.74 26.63 -10.93
N THR A 313 -3.49 25.61 -10.50
CA THR A 313 -4.94 25.58 -10.63
C THR A 313 -5.50 26.71 -9.79
N ARG A 314 -5.79 27.86 -10.42
CA ARG A 314 -6.88 28.72 -9.96
C ARG A 314 -8.19 28.15 -10.54
N GLN A 315 -9.07 27.80 -9.62
CA GLN A 315 -10.41 27.24 -9.80
C GLN A 315 -11.23 27.93 -10.92
N GLN A 316 -11.82 27.18 -11.84
CA GLN A 316 -13.25 26.79 -11.80
C GLN A 316 -13.68 26.02 -13.09
N PRO A 317 -14.69 25.12 -13.00
CA PRO A 317 -15.07 24.23 -14.09
C PRO A 317 -16.17 24.84 -14.97
N ARG A 318 -16.09 24.63 -16.29
CA ARG A 318 -17.28 24.61 -17.17
C ARG A 318 -17.12 23.52 -18.22
N GLU A 319 -18.01 22.54 -18.14
CA GLU A 319 -18.34 21.64 -19.23
C GLU A 319 -18.74 22.44 -20.47
N THR A 320 -18.21 22.09 -21.64
CA THR A 320 -18.93 22.22 -22.92
C THR A 320 -18.36 21.23 -23.93
N SER A 321 -19.18 20.22 -24.23
CA SER A 321 -19.57 19.77 -25.57
C SER A 321 -18.54 19.82 -26.70
N LEU A 322 -18.30 18.63 -27.28
CA LEU A 322 -18.01 18.41 -28.70
C LEU A 322 -18.61 19.50 -29.60
N ARG A 323 -17.77 20.34 -30.20
CA ARG A 323 -17.99 20.98 -31.51
C ARG A 323 -16.69 21.64 -31.98
N ASN A 324 -16.11 21.09 -33.05
CA ASN A 324 -15.17 21.82 -33.90
C ASN A 324 -15.87 23.07 -34.44
N PRO A 325 -15.19 24.22 -34.40
CA PRO A 325 -14.67 24.72 -35.68
C PRO A 325 -13.30 25.40 -35.56
N GLY A 326 -12.39 25.02 -36.47
CA GLY A 326 -11.38 25.91 -37.05
C GLY A 326 -10.39 26.57 -36.10
N VAL A 327 -9.45 25.81 -35.55
CA VAL A 327 -8.19 26.39 -35.04
C VAL A 327 -7.20 26.46 -36.19
N LYS A 328 -6.95 27.69 -36.66
CA LYS A 328 -5.75 28.04 -37.41
C LYS A 328 -4.52 27.72 -36.55
N GLY A 329 -3.76 26.72 -36.96
CA GLY A 329 -2.32 26.58 -36.72
C GLY A 329 -1.85 26.60 -35.26
N ALA A 330 -2.21 25.58 -34.47
CA ALA A 330 -1.25 25.11 -33.46
C ALA A 330 -0.21 24.28 -34.24
N THR A 331 0.96 24.84 -34.47
CA THR A 331 2.08 24.10 -35.08
C THR A 331 2.38 22.87 -34.23
N GLU A 332 2.57 21.71 -34.87
CA GLU A 332 2.81 20.36 -34.32
C GLU A 332 4.03 20.22 -33.36
N THR A 333 4.56 21.34 -32.85
CA THR A 333 5.83 21.44 -32.10
C THR A 333 5.72 22.38 -30.89
N SER A 334 4.53 22.65 -30.35
CA SER A 334 4.40 23.54 -29.17
C SER A 334 5.07 22.92 -27.95
N VAL A 335 5.94 23.69 -27.30
CA VAL A 335 6.63 23.30 -26.07
C VAL A 335 6.24 24.23 -24.91
N ASP A 336 6.35 23.75 -23.67
CA ASP A 336 6.15 24.56 -22.47
C ASP A 336 7.36 25.48 -22.16
N SER A 337 7.32 26.20 -21.04
CA SER A 337 8.41 27.10 -20.62
C SER A 337 9.74 26.42 -20.32
N ASN A 338 9.75 25.09 -20.17
CA ASN A 338 10.94 24.26 -19.99
C ASN A 338 11.29 23.47 -21.27
N GLU A 339 10.67 23.84 -22.39
CA GLU A 339 10.76 23.18 -23.68
C GLU A 339 10.23 21.73 -23.70
N TRP A 340 9.30 21.38 -22.81
CA TRP A 340 8.62 20.08 -22.86
C TRP A 340 7.56 20.08 -23.97
N ASN A 341 7.68 19.15 -24.91
CA ASN A 341 6.58 18.81 -25.81
C ASN A 341 5.69 17.70 -25.22
N ILE A 342 4.59 17.42 -25.90
CA ILE A 342 3.62 16.38 -25.52
C ILE A 342 4.22 14.96 -25.41
N LEU A 343 5.30 14.66 -26.15
CA LEU A 343 5.97 13.36 -26.10
C LEU A 343 6.72 13.15 -24.77
N HIS A 344 7.28 14.21 -24.18
CA HIS A 344 7.88 14.13 -22.84
C HIS A 344 6.83 13.87 -21.75
N PHE A 345 5.67 14.52 -21.84
CA PHE A 345 4.56 14.28 -20.90
C PHE A 345 4.00 12.86 -21.05
N ALA A 346 3.89 12.35 -22.27
CA ALA A 346 3.46 10.97 -22.51
C ALA A 346 4.46 9.95 -21.95
N ALA A 347 5.77 10.21 -22.05
CA ALA A 347 6.82 9.37 -21.50
C ALA A 347 6.84 9.30 -19.96
N GLN A 348 6.22 10.27 -19.27
CA GLN A 348 6.01 10.21 -17.82
C GLN A 348 4.91 9.21 -17.43
N GLY A 349 3.98 8.95 -18.35
CA GLY A 349 2.95 7.91 -18.23
C GLY A 349 3.47 6.52 -18.60
N SER A 350 2.58 5.51 -18.53
CA SER A 350 2.93 4.11 -18.84
C SER A 350 2.19 3.55 -20.05
N ASP A 351 1.48 4.37 -20.83
CA ASP A 351 0.59 3.92 -21.91
C ASP A 351 1.24 4.07 -23.29
N PRO A 352 1.75 2.97 -23.91
CA PRO A 352 2.43 3.03 -25.20
C PRO A 352 1.49 3.36 -26.37
N ASP A 353 0.19 3.07 -26.25
CA ASP A 353 -0.79 3.38 -27.30
C ASP A 353 -0.95 4.90 -27.46
N THR A 354 -0.96 5.62 -26.33
CA THR A 354 -0.93 7.09 -26.31
C THR A 354 0.37 7.63 -26.90
N ILE A 355 1.53 7.01 -26.59
CA ILE A 355 2.83 7.41 -27.13
C ILE A 355 2.88 7.18 -28.66
N ASP A 356 2.38 6.04 -29.15
CA ASP A 356 2.35 5.70 -30.57
C ASP A 356 1.44 6.67 -31.35
N LEU A 357 0.24 6.95 -30.83
CA LEU A 357 -0.67 7.93 -31.40
C LEU A 357 -0.04 9.33 -31.49
N ILE A 358 0.69 9.75 -30.45
CA ILE A 358 1.36 11.06 -30.42
C ILE A 358 2.52 11.11 -31.42
N HIS A 359 3.33 10.05 -31.53
CA HIS A 359 4.46 10.01 -32.47
C HIS A 359 4.03 10.01 -33.94
N THR A 360 2.87 9.43 -34.30
CA THR A 360 2.36 9.45 -35.68
C THR A 360 2.14 10.86 -36.24
N HIS A 361 2.05 11.87 -35.38
CA HIS A 361 1.97 13.29 -35.73
C HIS A 361 3.37 13.95 -35.90
N LEU A 362 4.37 13.17 -36.37
CA LEU A 362 5.72 13.60 -36.77
C LEU A 362 6.57 14.27 -35.66
N LEU A 363 6.32 13.97 -34.39
CA LEU A 363 7.17 14.45 -33.30
C LEU A 363 8.52 13.71 -33.28
N ASN A 364 9.60 14.48 -33.23
CA ASN A 364 10.95 13.92 -33.12
C ASN A 364 11.10 13.15 -31.80
N ILE A 365 11.34 11.84 -31.89
CA ILE A 365 11.60 10.95 -30.74
C ILE A 365 12.81 11.41 -29.90
N GLU A 366 13.74 12.14 -30.52
CA GLU A 366 14.93 12.73 -29.90
C GLU A 366 14.75 14.20 -29.52
N SER A 367 13.51 14.69 -29.45
CA SER A 367 13.26 16.05 -28.96
C SER A 367 13.88 16.23 -27.58
N LYS A 368 14.52 17.37 -27.33
CA LYS A 368 15.13 17.68 -26.05
C LYS A 368 14.38 18.82 -25.36
N THR A 369 14.21 18.70 -24.05
CA THR A 369 13.80 19.83 -23.19
C THR A 369 14.94 20.86 -23.09
N GLY A 370 14.70 22.01 -22.45
CA GLY A 370 15.73 23.02 -22.20
C GLY A 370 16.83 22.51 -21.27
N GLY A 371 16.57 21.43 -20.53
CA GLY A 371 17.55 20.68 -19.75
C GLY A 371 18.29 19.60 -20.55
N GLY A 372 18.00 19.42 -21.83
CA GLY A 372 18.60 18.42 -22.70
C GLY A 372 18.02 17.01 -22.57
N TRP A 373 16.87 16.85 -21.90
CA TRP A 373 16.31 15.52 -21.63
C TRP A 373 15.54 15.01 -22.83
N THR A 374 15.71 13.74 -23.17
CA THR A 374 14.88 13.06 -24.17
C THR A 374 13.65 12.41 -23.51
N PRO A 375 12.59 12.09 -24.26
CA PRO A 375 11.46 11.29 -23.76
C PRO A 375 11.90 9.96 -23.14
N LEU A 376 12.91 9.28 -23.73
CA LEU A 376 13.48 8.05 -23.17
C LEU A 376 14.06 8.26 -21.76
N MET A 377 14.78 9.37 -21.53
CA MET A 377 15.30 9.73 -20.20
C MET A 377 14.18 10.00 -19.19
N VAL A 378 13.08 10.61 -19.63
CA VAL A 378 11.90 10.85 -18.79
C VAL A 378 11.23 9.52 -18.39
N ALA A 379 11.09 8.59 -19.33
CA ALA A 379 10.56 7.24 -19.03
C ALA A 379 11.46 6.48 -18.04
N ALA A 380 12.79 6.59 -18.21
CA ALA A 380 13.77 5.92 -17.36
C ALA A 380 13.71 6.38 -15.90
N VAL A 381 13.67 7.70 -15.64
CA VAL A 381 13.62 8.23 -14.26
C VAL A 381 12.28 8.00 -13.56
N ASN A 382 11.19 7.88 -14.31
CA ASN A 382 9.84 7.63 -13.79
C ASN A 382 9.49 6.13 -13.70
N SER A 383 10.46 5.24 -13.96
CA SER A 383 10.31 3.79 -13.94
C SER A 383 9.16 3.28 -14.82
N LYS A 384 9.10 3.75 -16.08
CA LYS A 384 8.02 3.42 -17.03
C LYS A 384 8.49 2.39 -18.07
N LEU A 385 8.43 1.10 -17.69
CA LEU A 385 9.01 0.01 -18.49
C LEU A 385 8.43 -0.08 -19.90
N HIS A 386 7.11 -0.02 -20.05
CA HIS A 386 6.48 -0.14 -21.36
C HIS A 386 6.74 1.07 -22.27
N ALA A 387 6.79 2.28 -21.71
CA ALA A 387 7.17 3.48 -22.46
C ALA A 387 8.64 3.39 -22.91
N LEU A 388 9.54 2.96 -22.02
CA LEU A 388 10.95 2.76 -22.32
C LEU A 388 11.16 1.71 -23.43
N GLN A 389 10.49 0.56 -23.33
CA GLN A 389 10.51 -0.49 -24.37
C GLN A 389 10.08 0.07 -25.72
N TRP A 390 8.95 0.79 -25.77
CA TRP A 390 8.44 1.40 -26.99
C TRP A 390 9.46 2.36 -27.62
N PHE A 391 10.09 3.23 -26.82
CA PHE A 391 11.10 4.17 -27.34
C PHE A 391 12.32 3.45 -27.92
N LEU A 392 12.78 2.38 -27.27
CA LEU A 392 13.89 1.55 -27.77
C LEU A 392 13.53 0.84 -29.08
N GLU A 393 12.32 0.29 -29.18
CA GLU A 393 11.82 -0.37 -30.39
C GLU A 393 11.73 0.60 -31.59
N LYS A 394 11.40 1.87 -31.34
CA LYS A 394 11.34 2.92 -32.37
C LYS A 394 12.70 3.58 -32.65
N GLY A 395 13.77 3.07 -32.06
CA GLY A 395 15.15 3.48 -32.37
C GLY A 395 15.64 4.71 -31.60
N ALA A 396 15.09 5.00 -30.42
CA ALA A 396 15.56 6.10 -29.58
C ALA A 396 17.04 5.93 -29.20
N ILE A 397 17.78 7.04 -29.15
CA ILE A 397 19.22 7.05 -28.90
C ILE A 397 19.49 7.01 -27.40
N VAL A 398 19.88 5.83 -26.90
CA VAL A 398 20.14 5.60 -25.47
C VAL A 398 21.39 6.32 -24.96
N THR A 399 22.35 6.56 -25.85
CA THR A 399 23.63 7.24 -25.56
C THR A 399 23.50 8.76 -25.44
N CYS A 400 22.30 9.32 -25.65
CA CYS A 400 22.08 10.74 -25.47
C CYS A 400 22.47 11.19 -24.06
N GLU A 401 23.04 12.38 -23.98
CA GLU A 401 23.35 13.06 -22.72
C GLU A 401 22.58 14.38 -22.64
N ASP A 402 22.16 14.70 -21.42
CA ASP A 402 21.60 16.00 -21.07
C ASP A 402 22.70 17.07 -21.01
N ILE A 403 22.33 18.35 -20.81
CA ILE A 403 23.30 19.46 -20.80
C ILE A 403 24.37 19.36 -19.69
N ARG A 404 24.25 18.40 -18.79
CA ARG A 404 25.14 18.15 -17.65
C ARG A 404 25.83 16.78 -17.74
N GLY A 405 25.72 16.11 -18.88
CA GLY A 405 26.34 14.80 -19.13
C GLY A 405 25.56 13.63 -18.50
N TRP A 406 24.29 13.80 -18.12
CA TRP A 406 23.49 12.69 -17.62
C TRP A 406 22.91 11.91 -18.78
N ASN A 407 23.19 10.61 -18.83
CA ASN A 407 22.60 9.67 -19.80
C ASN A 407 21.42 8.89 -19.19
N SER A 408 20.79 8.06 -20.02
CA SER A 408 19.63 7.24 -19.62
C SER A 408 19.93 6.28 -18.45
N LEU A 409 21.16 5.75 -18.34
CA LEU A 409 21.55 4.86 -17.25
C LEU A 409 21.64 5.59 -15.91
N HIS A 410 22.07 6.85 -15.90
CA HIS A 410 22.00 7.68 -14.70
C HIS A 410 20.55 7.98 -14.30
N MET A 411 19.65 8.18 -15.27
CA MET A 411 18.23 8.40 -15.01
C MET A 411 17.56 7.14 -14.43
N ALA A 412 17.88 5.97 -14.97
CA ALA A 412 17.45 4.67 -14.43
C ALA A 412 17.91 4.48 -12.98
N ALA A 413 19.17 4.81 -12.69
CA ALA A 413 19.74 4.76 -11.35
C ALA A 413 19.01 5.67 -10.34
N LEU A 414 18.51 6.83 -10.78
CA LEU A 414 17.68 7.72 -9.96
C LEU A 414 16.28 7.15 -9.71
N GLY A 415 15.68 6.49 -10.71
CA GLY A 415 14.38 5.81 -10.59
C GLY A 415 14.44 4.63 -9.62
N GLY A 416 15.49 3.81 -9.75
CA GLY A 416 15.79 2.67 -8.88
C GLY A 416 15.19 1.35 -9.31
N ASP A 417 14.53 1.32 -10.48
CA ASP A 417 13.94 0.13 -11.07
C ASP A 417 15.02 -0.66 -11.83
N THR A 418 15.25 -1.91 -11.40
CA THR A 418 16.29 -2.78 -11.97
C THR A 418 15.94 -3.30 -13.35
N ASP A 419 14.67 -3.47 -13.68
CA ASP A 419 14.25 -3.96 -15.01
C ASP A 419 14.52 -2.89 -16.06
N ILE A 420 14.26 -1.62 -15.71
CA ILE A 420 14.63 -0.44 -16.49
C ILE A 420 16.15 -0.34 -16.65
N THR A 421 16.88 -0.56 -15.55
CA THR A 421 18.34 -0.47 -15.53
C THR A 421 18.98 -1.55 -16.39
N ASP A 422 18.51 -2.81 -16.27
CA ASP A 422 18.93 -3.93 -17.12
C ASP A 422 18.63 -3.64 -18.59
N LEU A 423 17.40 -3.19 -18.90
CA LEU A 423 16.99 -2.92 -20.27
C LEU A 423 17.85 -1.82 -20.90
N ILE A 424 18.09 -0.70 -20.22
CA ILE A 424 19.00 0.35 -20.71
C ILE A 424 20.42 -0.18 -20.86
N HIS A 425 20.90 -1.00 -19.93
CA HIS A 425 22.25 -1.56 -19.98
C HIS A 425 22.48 -2.47 -21.18
N THR A 426 21.46 -3.21 -21.66
CA THR A 426 21.59 -4.00 -22.89
C THR A 426 21.93 -3.16 -24.12
N HIS A 427 21.51 -1.88 -24.14
CA HIS A 427 21.79 -0.93 -25.20
C HIS A 427 22.92 0.07 -24.86
N LEU A 428 23.27 0.20 -23.57
CA LEU A 428 24.30 1.09 -23.05
C LEU A 428 25.15 0.36 -21.98
N PRO A 429 26.13 -0.48 -22.40
CA PRO A 429 26.84 -1.37 -21.49
C PRO A 429 27.83 -0.66 -20.56
N ASN A 430 28.19 0.60 -20.82
CA ASN A 430 29.16 1.33 -20.01
C ASN A 430 28.53 1.85 -18.69
N THR A 431 28.76 1.12 -17.60
CA THR A 431 28.33 1.51 -16.24
C THR A 431 29.15 2.64 -15.64
N GLU A 432 30.34 2.91 -16.20
CA GLU A 432 31.33 3.85 -15.66
C GLU A 432 31.26 5.23 -16.32
N SER A 433 30.21 5.50 -17.10
CA SER A 433 29.98 6.82 -17.67
C SER A 433 29.90 7.87 -16.55
N LYS A 434 30.57 9.01 -16.77
CA LYS A 434 30.63 10.11 -15.80
C LYS A 434 29.96 11.34 -16.37
N THR A 435 29.08 11.94 -15.58
CA THR A 435 28.53 13.27 -15.84
C THR A 435 29.64 14.34 -15.87
N GLY A 436 29.30 15.56 -16.27
CA GLY A 436 30.23 16.70 -16.22
C GLY A 436 30.74 17.04 -14.80
N GLU A 437 30.04 16.56 -13.76
CA GLU A 437 30.45 16.68 -12.36
C GLU A 437 31.20 15.44 -11.83
N GLY A 438 31.45 14.43 -12.67
CA GLY A 438 32.14 13.19 -12.30
C GLY A 438 31.25 12.15 -11.61
N CYS A 439 29.94 12.39 -11.46
CA CYS A 439 28.98 11.44 -10.91
C CYS A 439 28.76 10.26 -11.86
N THR A 440 28.83 9.03 -11.35
CA THR A 440 28.46 7.79 -12.06
C THR A 440 27.01 7.38 -11.74
N ALA A 441 26.46 6.44 -12.50
CA ALA A 441 25.13 5.89 -12.23
C ALA A 441 25.04 5.21 -10.84
N LEU A 442 26.08 4.47 -10.43
CA LEU A 442 26.18 3.90 -9.08
C LEU A 442 26.13 4.99 -7.99
N MET A 443 26.87 6.10 -8.17
CA MET A 443 26.86 7.22 -7.22
C MET A 443 25.46 7.86 -7.13
N ALA A 444 24.77 8.01 -8.26
CA ALA A 444 23.40 8.53 -8.29
C ALA A 444 22.42 7.61 -7.53
N ALA A 445 22.48 6.30 -7.76
CA ALA A 445 21.67 5.32 -7.04
C ALA A 445 21.93 5.36 -5.53
N ALA A 446 23.21 5.41 -5.12
CA ALA A 446 23.61 5.47 -3.72
C ALA A 446 23.13 6.76 -3.03
N LEU A 447 23.29 7.92 -3.68
CA LEU A 447 22.85 9.22 -3.16
C LEU A 447 21.33 9.32 -3.00
N CYS A 448 20.58 8.60 -3.82
CA CYS A 448 19.12 8.57 -3.77
C CYS A 448 18.55 7.42 -2.92
N GLY A 449 19.39 6.61 -2.28
CA GLY A 449 18.95 5.47 -1.47
C GLY A 449 18.28 4.36 -2.28
N LYS A 450 18.62 4.21 -3.57
CA LYS A 450 18.02 3.22 -4.46
C LYS A 450 18.76 1.89 -4.35
N LEU A 451 18.45 1.15 -3.28
CA LEU A 451 19.16 -0.07 -2.89
C LEU A 451 19.26 -1.12 -4.01
N HIS A 452 18.16 -1.42 -4.70
CA HIS A 452 18.14 -2.44 -5.77
C HIS A 452 19.04 -2.05 -6.96
N ALA A 453 19.01 -0.78 -7.37
CA ALA A 453 19.91 -0.28 -8.40
C ALA A 453 21.37 -0.30 -7.94
N VAL A 454 21.68 0.06 -6.69
CA VAL A 454 23.05 -0.04 -6.13
C VAL A 454 23.57 -1.48 -6.22
N LYS A 455 22.77 -2.47 -5.77
CA LYS A 455 23.13 -3.88 -5.86
C LYS A 455 23.39 -4.30 -7.31
N TRP A 456 22.47 -3.94 -8.20
CA TRP A 456 22.57 -4.24 -9.62
C TRP A 456 23.89 -3.72 -10.22
N PHE A 457 24.27 -2.47 -9.95
CA PHE A 457 25.53 -1.89 -10.46
C PHE A 457 26.76 -2.61 -9.90
N LEU A 458 26.75 -2.98 -8.62
CA LEU A 458 27.85 -3.75 -8.01
C LEU A 458 27.99 -5.14 -8.62
N GLU A 459 26.88 -5.82 -8.89
CA GLU A 459 26.86 -7.14 -9.56
C GLU A 459 27.40 -7.08 -11.00
N LYS A 460 27.14 -5.97 -11.71
CA LYS A 460 27.72 -5.70 -13.04
C LYS A 460 29.17 -5.22 -13.00
N GLY A 461 29.79 -5.18 -11.81
CA GLY A 461 31.20 -4.83 -11.64
C GLY A 461 31.49 -3.33 -11.69
N ALA A 462 30.48 -2.49 -11.45
CA ALA A 462 30.68 -1.03 -11.44
C ALA A 462 31.67 -0.62 -10.35
N THR A 463 32.56 0.32 -10.67
CA THR A 463 33.65 0.66 -9.75
C THR A 463 33.16 1.55 -8.61
N VAL A 464 33.54 1.17 -7.38
CA VAL A 464 33.14 1.91 -6.15
C VAL A 464 34.13 3.04 -5.84
N THR A 465 35.25 3.12 -6.56
CA THR A 465 36.35 4.07 -6.35
C THR A 465 36.60 4.89 -7.61
N SER A 466 36.65 6.23 -7.48
CA SER A 466 37.20 7.12 -8.51
C SER A 466 38.65 7.47 -8.24
#